data_AF-A0A2H9M801-F1
#
_entry.id   AF-A0A2H9M801-F1
#
_cell.length_a   1.000
_cell.length_b   1.000
_cell.length_c   1.000
_cell.angle_alpha   90.00
_cell.angle_beta   90.00
_cell.angle_gamma   90.00
#
_symmetry.space_group_name_H-M   'P 1'
#
loop_
_entity.id
_entity.type
_entity.pdbx_description
1 polymer ?
#
loop_
_entity_poly.entity_id
_entity_poly.type
_entity_poly.pdbx_seq_one_letter_code
_entity_poly.pdbx_strand_id
1 'polypeptide(L)'
;MFTLAFSAIVLSIFIVSAVFISGCVGSTNQNQSNLASEIPINTGTAVFTITDAAMNMGAVSSVNITINKIEINSKNKGWIVLSNEVQTYDLLELKAENTSKLLVIANLSDGLYNQVRLHISKVIIIKNGAPIEAKLPSNVLKMNINFKVIENKTSTVSFDFIADESLHTTGDGKIIMAPVIKVETRTSVNVQIKGQNKVEIQDGKVEENFEVGMNEKGDVDVGIKIKANTEISISENGKIEVFRKGKVNNIGTQLSIKNITLNKQKYTANEKINIEVYLKLNKNADIQVHIYGIASRQGSNLIDETKNVSVSTEGQSSVKFDVNAPTCTHGCGARYFPGLYLLNAEVIVNGEVVDKTTINVELY
;
A
#
# COMPACT_ATOMS: atom_id res chain seq x y z
N MET A 1 -20.44 -70.21 -7.86
CA MET A 1 -21.90 -70.01 -7.78
C MET A 1 -22.21 -68.72 -8.53
N PHE A 2 -22.94 -68.85 -9.65
CA PHE A 2 -23.50 -67.82 -10.55
C PHE A 2 -22.57 -66.93 -11.43
N THR A 3 -22.35 -67.43 -12.64
CA THR A 3 -22.52 -66.72 -13.94
C THR A 3 -23.86 -65.97 -14.03
N LEU A 4 -23.92 -64.89 -14.83
CA LEU A 4 -25.01 -64.41 -15.72
C LEU A 4 -24.62 -63.00 -16.23
N ALA A 5 -24.23 -62.81 -17.50
CA ALA A 5 -25.10 -62.56 -18.65
C ALA A 5 -25.94 -61.27 -18.54
N PHE A 6 -25.61 -60.25 -19.34
CA PHE A 6 -26.61 -59.28 -19.80
C PHE A 6 -26.56 -59.16 -21.33
N SER A 7 -27.73 -59.40 -21.89
CA SER A 7 -28.09 -59.47 -23.29
C SER A 7 -28.30 -58.09 -23.90
N ALA A 8 -28.20 -58.08 -25.23
CA ALA A 8 -28.52 -57.04 -26.18
C ALA A 8 -29.96 -56.49 -26.12
N ILE A 9 -30.20 -55.50 -27.01
CA ILE A 9 -31.46 -54.84 -27.46
C ILE A 9 -31.61 -53.47 -26.77
N VAL A 10 -31.58 -52.32 -27.48
CA VAL A 10 -32.57 -51.87 -28.46
C VAL A 10 -31.93 -51.08 -29.61
N LEU A 11 -32.27 -51.51 -30.81
CA LEU A 11 -32.22 -50.81 -32.09
C LEU A 11 -33.43 -49.88 -32.19
N SER A 12 -33.23 -48.57 -32.34
CA SER A 12 -34.28 -47.65 -32.84
C SER A 12 -33.67 -46.61 -33.77
N ILE A 13 -33.75 -46.96 -35.04
CA ILE A 13 -33.59 -46.14 -36.23
C ILE A 13 -34.61 -45.00 -36.19
N PHE A 14 -34.18 -43.75 -36.37
CA PHE A 14 -35.06 -42.67 -36.84
C PHE A 14 -34.57 -42.16 -38.19
N ILE A 15 -35.39 -42.43 -39.20
CA ILE A 15 -35.21 -42.09 -40.62
C ILE A 15 -35.56 -40.62 -40.83
N VAL A 16 -34.61 -39.94 -41.49
CA VAL A 16 -34.71 -38.87 -42.48
C VAL A 16 -36.13 -38.43 -42.90
N SER A 17 -36.37 -37.12 -42.85
CA SER A 17 -37.10 -36.43 -43.93
C SER A 17 -36.67 -34.96 -44.03
N ALA A 18 -35.82 -34.71 -45.04
CA ALA A 18 -35.58 -33.39 -45.58
C ALA A 18 -36.86 -32.91 -46.28
N VAL A 19 -37.37 -31.76 -45.88
CA VAL A 19 -38.42 -31.04 -46.60
C VAL A 19 -37.80 -29.76 -47.13
N PHE A 20 -37.41 -29.80 -48.41
CA PHE A 20 -37.15 -28.61 -49.22
C PHE A 20 -38.50 -28.02 -49.63
N ILE A 21 -38.79 -26.78 -49.20
CA ILE A 21 -39.83 -25.97 -49.82
C ILE A 21 -39.16 -24.71 -50.33
N SER A 22 -38.98 -24.66 -51.65
CA SER A 22 -38.71 -23.45 -52.41
C SER A 22 -39.98 -22.59 -52.44
N GLY A 23 -39.88 -21.34 -51.98
CA GLY A 23 -40.90 -20.32 -52.19
C GLY A 23 -40.23 -18.97 -52.39
N CYS A 24 -40.13 -18.53 -53.64
CA CYS A 24 -39.89 -17.14 -53.98
C CYS A 24 -41.23 -16.47 -54.29
N VAL A 25 -41.41 -15.25 -53.77
CA VAL A 25 -41.91 -14.02 -54.43
C VAL A 25 -42.69 -13.17 -53.42
N GLY A 26 -42.24 -11.93 -53.25
CA GLY A 26 -42.93 -10.89 -52.49
C GLY A 26 -42.00 -9.77 -52.06
N SER A 27 -41.59 -8.91 -53.00
CA SER A 27 -40.91 -7.64 -52.70
C SER A 27 -41.83 -6.73 -51.88
N THR A 28 -41.44 -6.44 -50.64
CA THR A 28 -41.81 -5.20 -49.94
C THR A 28 -40.59 -4.68 -49.20
N ASN A 29 -40.16 -3.48 -49.59
CA ASN A 29 -39.10 -2.71 -48.96
C ASN A 29 -39.42 -2.48 -47.48
N GLN A 30 -38.66 -3.11 -46.60
CA GLN A 30 -38.50 -2.71 -45.21
C GLN A 30 -36.98 -2.65 -44.99
N ASN A 31 -36.50 -1.46 -44.60
CA ASN A 31 -35.11 -1.19 -44.26
C ASN A 31 -34.64 -2.17 -43.20
N GLN A 32 -33.95 -3.22 -43.65
CA GLN A 32 -33.24 -4.14 -42.79
C GLN A 32 -31.91 -3.45 -42.44
N SER A 33 -31.90 -2.74 -41.31
CA SER A 33 -30.64 -2.49 -40.61
C SER A 33 -30.10 -3.86 -40.21
N ASN A 34 -29.27 -4.42 -41.08
CA ASN A 34 -28.42 -5.55 -40.74
C ASN A 34 -27.46 -5.08 -39.64
N LEU A 35 -27.89 -5.17 -38.38
CA LEU A 35 -26.96 -5.52 -37.31
C LEU A 35 -26.57 -6.97 -37.58
N ALA A 36 -25.65 -7.16 -38.52
CA ALA A 36 -24.75 -8.28 -38.41
C ALA A 36 -24.05 -8.08 -37.06
N SER A 37 -24.35 -8.94 -36.09
CA SER A 37 -23.45 -9.15 -34.95
C SER A 37 -22.07 -9.38 -35.56
N GLU A 38 -21.15 -8.44 -35.37
CA GLU A 38 -19.74 -8.62 -35.72
C GLU A 38 -19.25 -9.83 -34.92
N ILE A 39 -19.34 -11.04 -35.49
CA ILE A 39 -18.47 -12.12 -35.07
C ILE A 39 -17.08 -11.58 -35.38
N PRO A 40 -16.23 -11.31 -34.37
CA PRO A 40 -14.92 -10.78 -34.65
C PRO A 40 -14.19 -11.86 -35.45
N ILE A 41 -13.97 -11.58 -36.74
CA ILE A 41 -13.51 -12.59 -37.71
C ILE A 41 -12.08 -13.05 -37.41
N ASN A 42 -11.35 -12.35 -36.53
CA ASN A 42 -10.02 -12.72 -36.06
C ASN A 42 -9.98 -12.61 -34.52
N THR A 43 -10.19 -13.70 -33.77
CA THR A 43 -10.07 -13.73 -32.31
C THR A 43 -8.96 -14.65 -31.83
N GLY A 44 -8.40 -14.33 -30.66
CA GLY A 44 -7.53 -15.20 -29.89
C GLY A 44 -8.06 -15.42 -28.47
N THR A 45 -7.56 -16.45 -27.81
CA THR A 45 -7.93 -16.76 -26.42
C THR A 45 -7.01 -16.01 -25.47
N ALA A 46 -7.58 -15.24 -24.55
CA ALA A 46 -6.88 -14.55 -23.48
C ALA A 46 -7.18 -15.22 -22.14
N VAL A 47 -6.14 -15.63 -21.41
CA VAL A 47 -6.24 -16.30 -20.11
C VAL A 47 -5.61 -15.42 -19.04
N PHE A 48 -6.36 -15.12 -17.99
CA PHE A 48 -5.90 -14.32 -16.86
C PHE A 48 -5.74 -15.21 -15.64
N THR A 49 -4.59 -15.15 -14.97
CA THR A 49 -4.28 -16.00 -13.82
C THR A 49 -3.86 -15.19 -12.61
N ILE A 50 -4.10 -15.75 -11.43
CA ILE A 50 -3.65 -15.24 -10.14
C ILE A 50 -2.79 -16.28 -9.42
N THR A 51 -1.69 -15.84 -8.84
CA THR A 51 -0.85 -16.63 -7.95
C THR A 51 -0.23 -15.70 -6.90
N ASP A 52 0.63 -16.24 -6.04
CA ASP A 52 1.34 -15.46 -5.05
C ASP A 52 2.76 -16.01 -4.83
N ALA A 53 3.71 -15.08 -4.67
CA ALA A 53 5.12 -15.35 -4.47
C ALA A 53 5.59 -15.03 -3.05
N ALA A 54 4.68 -14.77 -2.10
CA ALA A 54 5.03 -14.23 -0.79
C ALA A 54 6.04 -15.08 -0.02
N MET A 55 6.85 -14.41 0.80
CA MET A 55 7.69 -15.06 1.81
C MET A 55 6.86 -15.45 3.04
N ASN A 56 7.47 -16.16 3.99
CA ASN A 56 6.82 -16.54 5.24
C ASN A 56 6.34 -15.30 6.02
N MET A 57 5.04 -15.23 6.31
CA MET A 57 4.37 -14.09 6.95
C MET A 57 4.09 -14.31 8.46
N GLY A 58 4.74 -15.30 9.07
CA GLY A 58 4.68 -15.59 10.50
C GLY A 58 3.26 -15.91 10.98
N ALA A 59 2.67 -14.98 11.72
CA ALA A 59 1.35 -15.12 12.35
C ALA A 59 0.15 -15.02 11.37
N VAL A 60 0.39 -14.65 10.11
CA VAL A 60 -0.65 -14.56 9.08
C VAL A 60 -0.77 -15.92 8.40
N SER A 61 -1.94 -16.54 8.51
CA SER A 61 -2.20 -17.88 7.95
C SER A 61 -3.02 -17.85 6.66
N SER A 62 -3.66 -16.73 6.32
CA SER A 62 -4.48 -16.60 5.11
C SER A 62 -4.63 -15.12 4.71
N VAL A 63 -4.67 -14.88 3.40
CA VAL A 63 -4.88 -13.54 2.79
C VAL A 63 -5.93 -13.69 1.69
N ASN A 64 -7.19 -13.51 2.05
CA ASN A 64 -8.33 -13.67 1.14
C ASN A 64 -8.62 -12.36 0.40
N ILE A 65 -8.42 -12.35 -0.91
CA ILE A 65 -8.78 -11.22 -1.79
C ILE A 65 -10.04 -11.57 -2.56
N THR A 66 -11.08 -10.74 -2.45
CA THR A 66 -12.31 -10.86 -3.22
C THR A 66 -12.29 -9.90 -4.41
N ILE A 67 -12.28 -10.47 -5.62
CA ILE A 67 -12.39 -9.75 -6.89
C ILE A 67 -13.84 -9.83 -7.37
N ASN A 68 -14.43 -8.71 -7.77
CA ASN A 68 -15.83 -8.66 -8.20
C ASN A 68 -16.02 -8.15 -9.64
N LYS A 69 -14.96 -7.66 -10.28
CA LYS A 69 -14.99 -7.23 -11.67
C LYS A 69 -13.61 -7.23 -12.28
N ILE A 70 -13.52 -7.66 -13.54
CA ILE A 70 -12.29 -7.64 -14.34
C ILE A 70 -12.59 -6.94 -15.66
N GLU A 71 -11.76 -5.96 -16.01
CA GLU A 71 -11.90 -5.22 -17.28
C GLU A 71 -10.55 -5.05 -17.96
N ILE A 72 -10.56 -5.00 -19.29
CA ILE A 72 -9.38 -4.70 -20.10
C ILE A 72 -9.68 -3.58 -21.08
N ASN A 73 -8.69 -2.73 -21.35
CA ASN A 73 -8.79 -1.64 -22.31
C ASN A 73 -8.12 -2.01 -23.63
N SER A 74 -8.85 -1.83 -24.72
CA SER A 74 -8.32 -1.77 -26.07
C SER A 74 -8.29 -0.31 -26.52
N LYS A 75 -7.20 0.12 -27.15
CA LYS A 75 -7.12 1.48 -27.74
C LYS A 75 -8.23 1.73 -28.77
N ASN A 76 -8.68 0.68 -29.46
CA ASN A 76 -9.65 0.80 -30.54
C ASN A 76 -11.10 0.62 -30.07
N LYS A 77 -11.33 -0.24 -29.07
CA LYS A 77 -12.68 -0.62 -28.60
C LYS A 77 -13.07 -0.04 -27.24
N GLY A 78 -12.15 0.62 -26.55
CA GLY A 78 -12.37 1.11 -25.19
C GLY A 78 -12.35 -0.01 -24.16
N TRP A 79 -13.13 0.16 -23.09
CA TRP A 79 -13.21 -0.79 -21.97
C TRP A 79 -14.10 -1.98 -22.30
N ILE A 80 -13.57 -3.18 -22.08
CA ILE A 80 -14.25 -4.46 -22.24
C ILE A 80 -14.32 -5.13 -20.86
N VAL A 81 -15.53 -5.49 -20.43
CA VAL A 81 -15.73 -6.25 -19.19
C VAL A 81 -15.45 -7.73 -19.48
N LEU A 82 -14.49 -8.31 -18.77
CA LEU A 82 -14.13 -9.72 -18.90
C LEU A 82 -14.95 -10.60 -17.95
N SER A 83 -15.22 -10.11 -16.73
CA SER A 83 -16.03 -10.80 -15.74
C SER A 83 -16.66 -9.81 -14.75
N ASN A 84 -17.86 -10.14 -14.26
CA ASN A 84 -18.50 -9.53 -13.08
C ASN A 84 -18.74 -10.59 -11.98
N GLU A 85 -18.15 -11.78 -12.11
CA GLU A 85 -18.27 -12.82 -11.10
C GLU A 85 -17.48 -12.42 -9.85
N VAL A 86 -18.07 -12.69 -8.68
CA VAL A 86 -17.41 -12.47 -7.40
C VAL A 86 -16.66 -13.74 -7.03
N GLN A 87 -15.34 -13.63 -6.92
CA GLN A 87 -14.45 -14.75 -6.60
C GLN A 87 -13.46 -14.32 -5.52
N THR A 88 -13.18 -15.24 -4.59
CA THR A 88 -12.21 -15.02 -3.51
C THR A 88 -11.05 -15.98 -3.66
N TYR A 89 -9.83 -15.46 -3.52
CA TYR A 89 -8.59 -16.22 -3.60
C TYR A 89 -7.79 -16.02 -2.31
N ASP A 90 -7.38 -17.12 -1.68
CA ASP A 90 -6.40 -17.06 -0.60
C ASP A 90 -4.98 -17.09 -1.17
N LEU A 91 -4.30 -15.96 -1.14
CA LEU A 91 -2.95 -15.84 -1.71
C LEU A 91 -1.96 -16.81 -1.04
N LEU A 92 -2.08 -17.06 0.27
CA LEU A 92 -1.16 -17.96 0.95
C LEU A 92 -1.42 -19.43 0.63
N GLU A 93 -2.66 -19.80 0.30
CA GLU A 93 -2.98 -21.12 -0.25
C GLU A 93 -2.35 -21.28 -1.63
N LEU A 94 -2.47 -20.28 -2.51
CA LEU A 94 -1.85 -20.31 -3.86
C LEU A 94 -0.34 -20.51 -3.77
N LYS A 95 0.31 -19.79 -2.84
CA LYS A 95 1.73 -19.92 -2.57
C LYS A 95 2.10 -21.29 -2.02
N ALA A 96 1.36 -21.78 -1.02
CA ALA A 96 1.62 -23.06 -0.37
C ALA A 96 1.47 -24.25 -1.33
N GLU A 97 0.50 -24.19 -2.23
CA GLU A 97 0.28 -25.18 -3.28
C GLU A 97 1.22 -24.99 -4.50
N ASN A 98 1.96 -23.88 -4.56
CA ASN A 98 2.75 -23.46 -5.72
C ASN A 98 1.94 -23.52 -7.02
N THR A 99 0.72 -22.96 -7.00
CA THR A 99 -0.24 -23.04 -8.11
C THR A 99 -0.65 -21.65 -8.59
N SER A 100 -0.94 -21.56 -9.89
CA SER A 100 -1.75 -20.47 -10.45
C SER A 100 -3.21 -20.89 -10.55
N LYS A 101 -4.14 -19.97 -10.27
CA LYS A 101 -5.59 -20.16 -10.48
C LYS A 101 -6.10 -19.28 -11.60
N LEU A 102 -7.15 -19.75 -12.27
CA LEU A 102 -7.85 -18.99 -13.28
C LEU A 102 -8.65 -17.84 -12.65
N LEU A 103 -8.50 -16.64 -13.22
CA LEU A 103 -9.40 -15.51 -13.01
C LEU A 103 -10.51 -15.50 -14.06
N VAL A 104 -10.14 -15.49 -15.33
CA VAL A 104 -11.09 -15.45 -16.45
C VAL A 104 -10.43 -15.91 -17.75
N ILE A 105 -11.23 -16.51 -18.63
CA ILE A 105 -10.88 -16.76 -20.03
C ILE A 105 -11.81 -15.93 -20.90
N ALA A 106 -11.25 -15.23 -21.88
CA ALA A 106 -12.02 -14.44 -22.82
C ALA A 106 -11.54 -14.68 -24.25
N ASN A 107 -12.47 -14.74 -25.21
CA ASN A 107 -12.13 -14.64 -26.63
C ASN A 107 -12.14 -13.16 -27.01
N LEU A 108 -10.97 -12.64 -27.33
CA LEU A 108 -10.73 -11.23 -27.62
C LEU A 108 -10.34 -11.08 -29.08
N SER A 109 -10.67 -9.94 -29.69
CA SER A 109 -10.22 -9.65 -31.04
C SER A 109 -8.69 -9.57 -31.10
N ASP A 110 -8.11 -10.02 -32.21
CA ASP A 110 -6.69 -9.84 -32.51
C ASP A 110 -6.30 -8.36 -32.36
N GLY A 111 -5.20 -8.10 -31.64
CA GLY A 111 -4.73 -6.73 -31.40
C GLY A 111 -4.05 -6.50 -30.06
N LEU A 112 -3.86 -5.23 -29.74
CA LEU A 112 -3.15 -4.76 -28.54
C LEU A 112 -4.12 -4.18 -27.50
N TYR A 113 -3.82 -4.50 -26.25
CA TYR A 113 -4.53 -4.08 -25.06
C TYR A 113 -3.55 -3.45 -24.08
N ASN A 114 -3.92 -2.28 -23.54
CA ASN A 114 -2.97 -1.38 -22.87
C ASN A 114 -3.19 -1.21 -21.36
N GLN A 115 -4.31 -1.70 -20.80
CA GLN A 115 -4.58 -1.61 -19.37
C GLN A 115 -5.52 -2.71 -18.92
N VAL A 116 -5.26 -3.32 -17.75
CA VAL A 116 -6.20 -4.19 -17.05
C VAL A 116 -6.61 -3.56 -15.72
N ARG A 117 -7.87 -3.79 -15.34
CA ARG A 117 -8.42 -3.41 -14.04
C ARG A 117 -8.95 -4.63 -13.31
N LEU A 118 -8.43 -4.87 -12.12
CA LEU A 118 -9.03 -5.79 -11.14
C LEU A 118 -9.74 -4.94 -10.09
N HIS A 119 -11.04 -5.15 -9.92
CA HIS A 119 -11.81 -4.52 -8.85
C HIS A 119 -11.83 -5.47 -7.66
N ILE A 120 -11.23 -5.03 -6.56
CA ILE A 120 -11.18 -5.75 -5.29
C ILE A 120 -12.24 -5.15 -4.39
N SER A 121 -13.25 -5.93 -4.03
CA SER A 121 -14.33 -5.50 -3.15
C SER A 121 -13.97 -5.66 -1.68
N LYS A 122 -13.12 -6.64 -1.34
CA LYS A 122 -12.80 -6.99 0.05
C LYS A 122 -11.45 -7.70 0.18
N VAL A 123 -10.75 -7.47 1.30
CA VAL A 123 -9.58 -8.27 1.72
C VAL A 123 -9.72 -8.68 3.18
N ILE A 124 -9.69 -9.98 3.46
CA ILE A 124 -9.74 -10.55 4.82
C ILE A 124 -8.45 -11.31 5.11
N ILE A 125 -7.76 -10.90 6.17
CA ILE A 125 -6.55 -11.53 6.68
C ILE A 125 -6.90 -12.40 7.88
N ILE A 126 -6.41 -13.64 7.93
CA ILE A 126 -6.47 -14.44 9.15
C ILE A 126 -5.12 -14.32 9.86
N LYS A 127 -5.10 -13.62 11.00
CA LYS A 127 -3.88 -13.40 11.81
C LYS A 127 -4.12 -13.92 13.22
N ASN A 128 -3.26 -14.82 13.70
CA ASN A 128 -3.46 -15.52 14.99
C ASN A 128 -4.84 -16.19 15.10
N GLY A 129 -5.37 -16.72 13.99
CA GLY A 129 -6.70 -17.35 13.93
C GLY A 129 -7.90 -16.39 13.91
N ALA A 130 -7.69 -15.07 14.00
CA ALA A 130 -8.77 -14.08 13.96
C ALA A 130 -8.86 -13.39 12.58
N PRO A 131 -10.07 -13.20 12.03
CA PRO A 131 -10.26 -12.44 10.80
C PRO A 131 -10.12 -10.94 11.04
N ILE A 132 -9.31 -10.28 10.22
CA ILE A 132 -9.10 -8.83 10.20
C ILE A 132 -9.34 -8.34 8.78
N GLU A 133 -10.25 -7.39 8.61
CA GLU A 133 -10.45 -6.75 7.32
C GLU A 133 -9.33 -5.72 7.07
N ALA A 134 -8.63 -5.88 5.94
CA ALA A 134 -7.56 -4.98 5.56
C ALA A 134 -8.10 -3.79 4.77
N LYS A 135 -7.54 -2.60 5.05
CA LYS A 135 -7.86 -1.39 4.31
C LYS A 135 -7.12 -1.34 2.98
N LEU A 136 -7.85 -1.16 1.89
CA LEU A 136 -7.28 -0.88 0.57
C LEU A 136 -7.08 0.64 0.38
N PRO A 137 -5.95 1.10 -0.18
CA PRO A 137 -5.81 2.47 -0.67
C PRO A 137 -6.80 2.78 -1.80
N SER A 138 -7.02 1.81 -2.69
CA SER A 138 -8.03 1.85 -3.75
C SER A 138 -8.60 0.45 -4.00
N ASN A 139 -9.89 0.38 -4.29
CA ASN A 139 -10.58 -0.86 -4.66
C ASN A 139 -10.32 -1.26 -6.12
N VAL A 140 -9.56 -0.47 -6.89
CA VAL A 140 -9.25 -0.75 -8.30
C VAL A 140 -7.75 -0.79 -8.50
N LEU A 141 -7.24 -1.96 -8.88
CA LEU A 141 -5.87 -2.16 -9.35
C LEU A 141 -5.80 -1.84 -10.84
N LYS A 142 -5.17 -0.72 -11.20
CA LYS A 142 -5.03 -0.27 -12.60
C LYS A 142 -3.62 -0.59 -13.09
N MET A 143 -3.48 -1.63 -13.91
CA MET A 143 -2.17 -2.05 -14.41
C MET A 143 -2.05 -1.71 -15.89
N ASN A 144 -1.09 -0.85 -16.23
CA ASN A 144 -0.73 -0.59 -17.61
C ASN A 144 0.11 -1.76 -18.12
N ILE A 145 -0.31 -2.38 -19.21
CA ILE A 145 0.35 -3.56 -19.81
C ILE A 145 0.47 -3.35 -21.32
N ASN A 146 1.29 -4.15 -21.99
CA ASN A 146 1.31 -4.34 -23.42
C ASN A 146 0.90 -5.78 -23.72
N PHE A 147 -0.40 -6.04 -23.67
CA PHE A 147 -0.94 -7.37 -23.92
C PHE A 147 -1.35 -7.52 -25.37
N LYS A 148 -0.81 -8.53 -26.03
CA LYS A 148 -1.13 -8.86 -27.43
C LYS A 148 -2.00 -10.11 -27.48
N VAL A 149 -3.13 -10.00 -28.15
CA VAL A 149 -3.95 -11.14 -28.55
C VAL A 149 -3.63 -11.45 -30.00
N ILE A 150 -3.36 -12.72 -30.30
CA ILE A 150 -3.07 -13.21 -31.64
C ILE A 150 -4.19 -14.14 -32.09
N GLU A 151 -4.70 -13.94 -33.30
CA GLU A 151 -5.71 -14.80 -33.89
C GLU A 151 -5.37 -16.29 -33.79
N ASN A 152 -6.35 -17.12 -33.39
CA ASN A 152 -6.25 -18.58 -33.26
C ASN A 152 -5.13 -19.06 -32.34
N LYS A 153 -4.62 -18.19 -31.44
CA LYS A 153 -3.62 -18.52 -30.44
C LYS A 153 -4.08 -18.12 -29.05
N THR A 154 -3.45 -18.72 -28.04
CA THR A 154 -3.63 -18.36 -26.64
C THR A 154 -2.55 -17.39 -26.19
N SER A 155 -2.96 -16.37 -25.43
CA SER A 155 -2.10 -15.40 -24.77
C SER A 155 -2.50 -15.29 -23.30
N THR A 156 -1.55 -15.06 -22.41
CA THR A 156 -1.80 -15.01 -20.96
C THR A 156 -1.41 -13.66 -20.37
N VAL A 157 -2.13 -13.28 -19.31
CA VAL A 157 -1.69 -12.29 -18.33
C VAL A 157 -1.68 -12.96 -16.97
N SER A 158 -0.52 -13.04 -16.35
CA SER A 158 -0.34 -13.65 -15.03
C SER A 158 -0.08 -12.57 -13.99
N PHE A 159 -0.89 -12.56 -12.94
CA PHE A 159 -0.75 -11.68 -11.78
C PHE A 159 -0.20 -12.47 -10.61
N ASP A 160 1.07 -12.26 -10.30
CA ASP A 160 1.76 -12.88 -9.18
C ASP A 160 1.83 -11.85 -8.04
N PHE A 161 0.95 -11.99 -7.06
CA PHE A 161 0.92 -11.11 -5.90
C PHE A 161 2.13 -11.38 -5.00
N ILE A 162 2.59 -10.35 -4.30
CA ILE A 162 3.66 -10.46 -3.30
C ILE A 162 3.05 -10.05 -1.96
N ALA A 163 2.27 -10.95 -1.33
CA ALA A 163 1.48 -10.60 -0.14
C ALA A 163 2.32 -10.04 1.02
N ASP A 164 3.55 -10.49 1.22
CA ASP A 164 4.46 -10.01 2.27
C ASP A 164 4.98 -8.59 2.03
N GLU A 165 5.10 -8.17 0.77
CA GLU A 165 5.37 -6.77 0.42
C GLU A 165 4.10 -5.91 0.36
N SER A 166 2.93 -6.54 0.23
CA SER A 166 1.65 -5.86 0.08
C SER A 166 0.97 -5.52 1.41
N LEU A 167 1.25 -6.28 2.48
CA LEU A 167 0.64 -6.06 3.79
C LEU A 167 1.48 -5.13 4.66
N HIS A 168 0.81 -4.13 5.23
CA HIS A 168 1.41 -3.22 6.18
C HIS A 168 0.56 -3.11 7.43
N THR A 169 1.21 -3.07 8.60
CA THR A 169 0.52 -2.90 9.88
C THR A 169 0.76 -1.47 10.38
N THR A 170 -0.31 -0.76 10.74
CA THR A 170 -0.24 0.57 11.34
C THR A 170 0.23 0.49 12.79
N GLY A 171 0.62 1.63 13.38
CA GLY A 171 0.99 1.70 14.80
C GLY A 171 -0.12 1.29 15.79
N ASP A 172 -1.38 1.42 15.40
CA ASP A 172 -2.56 0.98 16.17
C ASP A 172 -3.03 -0.44 15.81
N GLY A 173 -2.25 -1.18 15.01
CA GLY A 173 -2.49 -2.60 14.72
C GLY A 173 -3.50 -2.89 13.60
N LYS A 174 -4.03 -1.87 12.93
CA LYS A 174 -4.84 -2.04 11.71
C LYS A 174 -3.96 -2.52 10.55
N ILE A 175 -4.57 -3.21 9.59
CA ILE A 175 -3.86 -3.75 8.43
C ILE A 175 -4.26 -2.96 7.18
N ILE A 176 -3.26 -2.60 6.38
CA ILE A 176 -3.40 -2.03 5.04
C ILE A 176 -2.92 -3.07 4.04
N MET A 177 -3.69 -3.27 2.97
CA MET A 177 -3.30 -4.06 1.81
C MET A 177 -3.06 -3.11 0.63
N ALA A 178 -1.78 -2.84 0.32
CA ALA A 178 -1.35 -2.06 -0.83
C ALA A 178 -0.65 -3.01 -1.81
N PRO A 179 -1.37 -3.60 -2.78
CA PRO A 179 -0.84 -4.72 -3.56
C PRO A 179 0.44 -4.40 -4.30
N VAL A 180 1.41 -5.31 -4.19
CA VAL A 180 2.60 -5.42 -5.04
C VAL A 180 2.42 -6.68 -5.89
N ILE A 181 2.56 -6.54 -7.21
CA ILE A 181 2.20 -7.58 -8.17
C ILE A 181 3.28 -7.63 -9.25
N LYS A 182 3.80 -8.82 -9.53
CA LYS A 182 4.53 -9.09 -10.77
C LYS A 182 3.54 -9.45 -11.85
N VAL A 183 3.59 -8.72 -12.95
CA VAL A 183 2.75 -8.91 -14.12
C VAL A 183 3.61 -9.50 -15.23
N GLU A 184 3.17 -10.64 -15.75
CA GLU A 184 3.80 -11.26 -16.91
C GLU A 184 2.78 -11.45 -18.03
N THR A 185 3.12 -11.06 -19.25
CA THR A 185 2.31 -11.31 -20.44
C THR A 185 3.04 -12.26 -21.38
N ARG A 186 2.32 -13.22 -21.95
CA ARG A 186 2.86 -14.16 -22.94
C ARG A 186 1.95 -14.31 -24.15
N THR A 187 2.53 -14.60 -25.30
CA THR A 187 1.80 -14.98 -26.52
C THR A 187 2.17 -16.39 -26.98
N SER A 188 1.27 -17.01 -27.75
CA SER A 188 1.48 -18.35 -28.33
C SER A 188 1.77 -19.43 -27.28
N VAL A 189 1.06 -19.38 -26.15
CA VAL A 189 1.20 -20.35 -25.04
C VAL A 189 0.31 -21.57 -25.24
N ASN A 190 0.69 -22.69 -24.66
CA ASN A 190 -0.22 -23.80 -24.37
C ASN A 190 -0.72 -23.67 -22.93
N VAL A 191 -2.04 -23.72 -22.74
CA VAL A 191 -2.65 -23.60 -21.41
C VAL A 191 -3.46 -24.84 -21.11
N GLN A 192 -3.19 -25.47 -19.96
CA GLN A 192 -3.98 -26.56 -19.42
C GLN A 192 -4.69 -26.09 -18.15
N ILE A 193 -5.98 -26.37 -18.07
CA ILE A 193 -6.79 -26.09 -16.88
C ILE A 193 -7.09 -27.43 -16.23
N LYS A 194 -6.51 -27.63 -15.04
CA LYS A 194 -6.72 -28.82 -14.21
C LYS A 194 -7.89 -28.59 -13.24
N GLY A 195 -8.20 -29.62 -12.45
CA GLY A 195 -9.25 -29.56 -11.44
C GLY A 195 -9.11 -28.34 -10.51
N GLN A 196 -10.25 -27.82 -10.05
CA GLN A 196 -10.33 -26.62 -9.21
C GLN A 196 -9.70 -25.36 -9.86
N ASN A 197 -9.78 -25.23 -11.19
CA ASN A 197 -9.29 -24.06 -11.93
C ASN A 197 -7.78 -23.80 -11.78
N LYS A 198 -6.97 -24.83 -11.50
CA LYS A 198 -5.50 -24.71 -11.51
C LYS A 198 -5.04 -24.57 -12.97
N VAL A 199 -4.17 -23.60 -13.25
CA VAL A 199 -3.71 -23.28 -14.61
C VAL A 199 -2.24 -23.59 -14.74
N GLU A 200 -1.88 -24.39 -15.75
CA GLU A 200 -0.51 -24.64 -16.16
C GLU A 200 -0.25 -24.00 -17.51
N ILE A 201 0.76 -23.13 -17.56
CA ILE A 201 1.17 -22.41 -18.77
C ILE A 201 2.48 -23.03 -19.25
N GLN A 202 2.48 -23.54 -20.47
CA GLN A 202 3.64 -24.14 -21.13
C GLN A 202 3.97 -23.33 -22.39
N ASP A 203 5.25 -23.31 -22.72
CA ASP A 203 5.79 -22.60 -23.89
C ASP A 203 5.42 -21.10 -23.91
N GLY A 204 5.44 -20.52 -25.10
CA GLY A 204 5.09 -19.14 -25.39
C GLY A 204 6.26 -18.16 -25.27
N LYS A 205 6.05 -16.99 -25.86
CA LYS A 205 6.99 -15.87 -25.81
C LYS A 205 6.55 -14.89 -24.74
N VAL A 206 7.43 -14.61 -23.78
CA VAL A 206 7.26 -13.51 -22.82
C VAL A 206 7.34 -12.19 -23.59
N GLU A 207 6.30 -11.38 -23.50
CA GLU A 207 6.26 -10.02 -24.08
C GLU A 207 6.63 -8.97 -23.03
N GLU A 208 6.14 -9.13 -21.80
CA GLU A 208 6.47 -8.28 -20.66
C GLU A 208 6.61 -9.09 -19.38
N ASN A 209 7.49 -8.63 -18.49
CA ASN A 209 7.62 -9.10 -17.11
C ASN A 209 8.11 -7.92 -16.26
N PHE A 210 7.26 -7.43 -15.36
CA PHE A 210 7.57 -6.26 -14.53
C PHE A 210 6.79 -6.30 -13.21
N GLU A 211 7.27 -5.53 -12.24
CA GLU A 211 6.61 -5.35 -10.95
C GLU A 211 5.93 -3.98 -10.88
N VAL A 212 4.70 -3.97 -10.40
CA VAL A 212 3.97 -2.76 -10.01
C VAL A 212 3.59 -2.85 -8.54
N GLY A 213 3.43 -1.70 -7.90
CA GLY A 213 2.83 -1.63 -6.58
C GLY A 213 1.87 -0.47 -6.44
N MET A 214 1.13 -0.48 -5.35
CA MET A 214 0.16 0.55 -4.99
C MET A 214 0.73 1.50 -3.92
N ASN A 215 0.52 2.81 -4.08
CA ASN A 215 0.83 3.80 -3.03
C ASN A 215 -0.36 4.05 -2.08
N GLU A 216 -0.16 4.92 -1.09
CA GLU A 216 -1.17 5.32 -0.10
C GLU A 216 -2.41 6.01 -0.68
N LYS A 217 -2.32 6.50 -1.92
CA LYS A 217 -3.41 7.17 -2.65
C LYS A 217 -4.17 6.22 -3.57
N GLY A 218 -3.69 4.98 -3.73
CA GLY A 218 -4.28 4.00 -4.64
C GLY A 218 -3.79 4.11 -6.09
N ASP A 219 -2.73 4.88 -6.35
CA ASP A 219 -2.07 4.87 -7.66
C ASP A 219 -1.22 3.61 -7.79
N VAL A 220 -1.24 2.99 -8.97
CA VAL A 220 -0.52 1.76 -9.29
C VAL A 220 0.41 2.04 -10.45
N ASP A 221 1.72 1.84 -10.24
CA ASP A 221 2.73 2.00 -11.29
C ASP A 221 4.03 1.25 -10.93
N VAL A 222 4.95 1.19 -11.89
CA VAL A 222 6.30 0.63 -11.69
C VAL A 222 7.09 1.50 -10.73
N GLY A 223 7.77 0.88 -9.76
CA GLY A 223 8.58 1.59 -8.77
C GLY A 223 7.77 2.35 -7.71
N ILE A 224 6.44 2.29 -7.77
CA ILE A 224 5.55 2.82 -6.75
C ILE A 224 5.15 1.67 -5.82
N LYS A 225 5.44 1.79 -4.53
CA LYS A 225 4.89 0.93 -3.46
C LYS A 225 5.07 1.59 -2.10
N ILE A 226 4.25 1.20 -1.12
CA ILE A 226 4.53 1.53 0.28
C ILE A 226 5.74 0.68 0.71
N LYS A 227 6.82 1.33 1.16
CA LYS A 227 8.03 0.60 1.55
C LYS A 227 7.80 -0.14 2.87
N ALA A 228 8.44 -1.29 3.04
CA ALA A 228 8.55 -1.94 4.34
C ALA A 228 9.07 -0.95 5.40
N ASN A 229 8.58 -1.06 6.63
CA ASN A 229 8.90 -0.17 7.76
C ASN A 229 8.51 1.31 7.58
N THR A 230 7.71 1.64 6.56
CA THR A 230 7.05 2.94 6.49
C THR A 230 6.04 3.02 7.62
N GLU A 231 6.14 4.03 8.46
CA GLU A 231 5.13 4.27 9.49
C GLU A 231 3.87 4.82 8.81
N ILE A 232 2.74 4.19 9.08
CA ILE A 232 1.48 4.50 8.42
C ILE A 232 0.33 4.51 9.43
N SER A 233 -0.69 5.32 9.18
CA SER A 233 -1.94 5.33 9.92
C SER A 233 -3.14 5.36 8.98
N ILE A 234 -4.30 5.09 9.55
CA ILE A 234 -5.59 5.32 8.91
C ILE A 234 -6.28 6.42 9.71
N SER A 235 -6.51 7.56 9.07
CA SER A 235 -7.23 8.69 9.65
C SER A 235 -8.71 8.36 9.92
N GLU A 236 -9.40 9.23 10.66
CA GLU A 236 -10.84 9.06 10.96
C GLU A 236 -11.72 9.00 9.71
N ASN A 237 -11.32 9.65 8.62
CA ASN A 237 -12.02 9.59 7.33
C ASN A 237 -11.60 8.40 6.46
N GLY A 238 -10.80 7.48 6.98
CA GLY A 238 -10.38 6.26 6.30
C GLY A 238 -9.31 6.47 5.23
N LYS A 239 -8.59 7.59 5.23
CA LYS A 239 -7.43 7.81 4.36
C LYS A 239 -6.19 7.20 4.97
N ILE A 240 -5.31 6.67 4.12
CA ILE A 240 -4.02 6.16 4.54
C ILE A 240 -3.02 7.31 4.53
N GLU A 241 -2.35 7.52 5.65
CA GLU A 241 -1.31 8.52 5.81
C GLU A 241 0.04 7.84 5.98
N VAL A 242 1.02 8.28 5.22
CA VAL A 242 2.39 7.78 5.25
C VAL A 242 3.29 8.79 5.96
N PHE A 243 3.87 8.39 7.09
CA PHE A 243 4.89 9.13 7.80
C PHE A 243 6.25 8.75 7.21
N ARG A 244 6.72 9.55 6.26
CA ARG A 244 8.07 9.40 5.70
C ARG A 244 9.06 9.86 6.76
N LYS A 245 9.93 8.97 7.24
CA LYS A 245 11.15 9.37 7.98
C LYS A 245 11.87 10.44 7.14
N GLY A 246 11.97 11.64 7.69
CA GLY A 246 12.40 12.86 6.99
C GLY A 246 11.33 13.95 6.85
N LYS A 247 10.09 13.72 7.30
CA LYS A 247 9.07 14.77 7.47
C LYS A 247 8.28 14.53 8.75
N VAL A 248 8.84 15.06 9.83
CA VAL A 248 8.28 15.26 11.19
C VAL A 248 7.69 14.00 11.83
N ASN A 249 8.44 13.45 12.78
CA ASN A 249 7.95 12.46 13.75
C ASN A 249 6.60 12.87 14.34
N ASN A 250 5.62 11.97 14.27
CA ASN A 250 4.39 12.06 15.05
C ASN A 250 4.57 11.73 16.54
N ILE A 251 5.73 12.08 17.08
CA ILE A 251 5.87 12.36 18.51
C ILE A 251 5.76 13.89 18.73
N GLY A 252 6.16 14.72 17.76
CA GLY A 252 6.02 16.18 17.80
C GLY A 252 4.57 16.70 17.70
N THR A 253 3.61 15.87 17.26
CA THR A 253 2.18 16.23 17.26
C THR A 253 1.48 15.95 18.60
N GLN A 254 2.11 15.22 19.51
CA GLN A 254 1.57 14.87 20.83
C GLN A 254 2.44 15.35 22.00
N LEU A 255 3.63 15.89 21.72
CA LEU A 255 4.57 16.47 22.66
C LEU A 255 5.05 17.81 22.11
N SER A 256 4.76 18.90 22.80
CA SER A 256 5.21 20.26 22.45
C SER A 256 5.64 21.03 23.69
N ILE A 257 6.48 22.04 23.51
CA ILE A 257 6.84 23.01 24.54
C ILE A 257 5.69 24.02 24.62
N LYS A 258 5.00 24.07 25.76
CA LYS A 258 3.97 25.09 26.02
C LYS A 258 4.59 26.46 26.18
N ASN A 259 5.63 26.54 27.01
CA ASN A 259 6.45 27.72 27.24
C ASN A 259 7.71 27.34 28.01
N ILE A 260 8.67 28.25 28.01
CA ILE A 260 9.83 28.25 28.89
C ILE A 260 9.72 29.48 29.82
N THR A 261 10.08 29.33 31.09
CA THR A 261 10.10 30.43 32.05
C THR A 261 11.44 30.49 32.76
N LEU A 262 11.73 31.69 33.27
CA LEU A 262 12.89 32.01 34.07
C LEU A 262 12.41 32.57 35.41
N ASN A 263 13.14 32.33 36.50
CA ASN A 263 12.82 32.95 37.79
C ASN A 263 12.97 34.48 37.79
N LYS A 264 13.77 35.04 36.90
CA LYS A 264 13.99 36.49 36.71
C LYS A 264 14.23 36.78 35.22
N GLN A 265 14.11 38.04 34.82
CA GLN A 265 14.47 38.44 33.44
C GLN A 265 15.93 38.87 33.30
N LYS A 266 16.58 39.17 34.43
CA LYS A 266 17.86 39.85 34.48
C LYS A 266 18.75 39.25 35.57
N TYR A 267 20.01 38.92 35.25
CA TYR A 267 20.93 38.18 36.13
C TYR A 267 22.33 38.77 36.17
N THR A 268 22.92 38.74 37.37
CA THR A 268 24.33 39.05 37.60
C THR A 268 25.23 37.82 37.37
N ALA A 269 26.53 38.03 37.20
CA ALA A 269 27.48 36.93 37.03
C ALA A 269 27.41 35.92 38.20
N ASN A 270 27.43 34.62 37.88
CA ASN A 270 27.30 33.51 38.83
C ASN A 270 25.95 33.40 39.57
N GLU A 271 24.98 34.26 39.25
CA GLU A 271 23.65 34.15 39.82
C GLU A 271 22.94 32.90 39.27
N LYS A 272 22.16 32.21 40.12
CA LYS A 272 21.38 31.06 39.68
C LYS A 272 20.23 31.47 38.76
N ILE A 273 20.18 30.84 37.60
CA ILE A 273 19.08 30.89 36.64
C ILE A 273 18.28 29.59 36.82
N ASN A 274 17.07 29.71 37.37
CA ASN A 274 16.13 28.61 37.42
C ASN A 274 15.28 28.66 36.15
N ILE A 275 15.38 27.61 35.33
CA ILE A 275 14.69 27.48 34.06
C ILE A 275 13.64 26.40 34.20
N GLU A 276 12.41 26.66 33.78
CA GLU A 276 11.36 25.66 33.75
C GLU A 276 10.77 25.58 32.35
N VAL A 277 10.87 24.38 31.74
CA VAL A 277 10.32 24.08 30.42
C VAL A 277 9.01 23.34 30.62
N TYR A 278 7.88 23.98 30.33
CA TYR A 278 6.57 23.35 30.42
C TYR A 278 6.24 22.62 29.13
N LEU A 279 5.77 21.39 29.28
CA LEU A 279 5.47 20.49 28.19
C LEU A 279 3.96 20.25 28.11
N LYS A 280 3.45 20.10 26.89
CA LYS A 280 2.09 19.62 26.62
C LYS A 280 2.20 18.21 26.06
N LEU A 281 1.58 17.24 26.73
CA LEU A 281 1.67 15.82 26.43
C LEU A 281 0.30 15.17 26.30
N ASN A 282 0.16 14.24 25.35
CA ASN A 282 -1.03 13.39 25.19
C ASN A 282 -0.76 11.89 25.40
N LYS A 283 0.49 11.48 25.65
CA LYS A 283 0.90 10.09 25.91
C LYS A 283 2.19 10.04 26.73
N ASN A 284 2.39 8.96 27.49
CA ASN A 284 3.65 8.70 28.19
C ASN A 284 4.80 8.51 27.19
N ALA A 285 5.97 9.08 27.48
CA ALA A 285 7.16 8.98 26.65
C ALA A 285 8.44 9.13 27.47
N ASP A 286 9.53 8.54 27.00
CA ASP A 286 10.88 8.86 27.45
C ASP A 286 11.48 9.90 26.50
N ILE A 287 11.89 11.04 27.04
CA ILE A 287 12.28 12.21 26.27
C ILE A 287 13.60 12.78 26.77
N GLN A 288 14.21 13.62 25.96
CA GLN A 288 15.32 14.48 26.34
C GLN A 288 14.87 15.93 26.23
N VAL A 289 15.14 16.73 27.26
CA VAL A 289 15.02 18.19 27.18
C VAL A 289 16.42 18.76 27.19
N HIS A 290 16.77 19.50 26.15
CA HIS A 290 18.06 20.14 25.96
C HIS A 290 17.87 21.65 26.04
N ILE A 291 18.61 22.30 26.94
CA ILE A 291 18.69 23.76 27.00
C ILE A 291 20.07 24.21 26.55
N TYR A 292 20.10 25.24 25.72
CA TYR A 292 21.36 25.82 25.30
C TYR A 292 21.25 27.28 24.87
N GLY A 293 22.34 28.02 25.03
CA GLY A 293 22.41 29.39 24.54
C GLY A 293 23.35 30.24 25.37
N ILE A 294 23.03 31.52 25.47
CA ILE A 294 23.94 32.56 25.96
C ILE A 294 25.27 32.44 25.20
N ALA A 295 25.20 32.69 23.90
CA ALA A 295 26.34 32.52 23.01
C ALA A 295 27.51 33.41 23.46
N SER A 296 28.69 32.79 23.54
CA SER A 296 29.92 33.51 23.78
C SER A 296 30.31 34.34 22.55
N ARG A 297 31.28 35.24 22.71
CA ARG A 297 31.90 35.97 21.60
C ARG A 297 32.52 35.06 20.53
N GLN A 298 32.85 33.83 20.88
CA GLN A 298 33.42 32.83 19.97
C GLN A 298 32.35 31.93 19.35
N GLY A 299 31.07 32.18 19.63
CA GLY A 299 29.94 31.42 19.09
C GLY A 299 29.63 30.12 19.85
N SER A 300 30.33 29.82 20.94
CA SER A 300 30.03 28.67 21.79
C SER A 300 28.87 28.96 22.75
N ASN A 301 27.97 28.00 22.97
CA ASN A 301 26.95 28.13 24.00
C ASN A 301 27.60 28.11 25.39
N LEU A 302 27.29 29.08 26.25
CA LEU A 302 27.79 29.12 27.64
C LEU A 302 26.89 28.34 28.60
N ILE A 303 25.66 28.06 28.18
CA ILE A 303 24.75 27.09 28.79
C ILE A 303 24.50 26.00 27.76
N ASP A 304 24.69 24.75 28.14
CA ASP A 304 24.45 23.57 27.30
C ASP A 304 24.21 22.37 28.24
N GLU A 305 22.95 22.06 28.52
CA GLU A 305 22.56 20.98 29.43
C GLU A 305 21.40 20.16 28.88
N THR A 306 21.49 18.84 29.03
CA THR A 306 20.44 17.89 28.63
C THR A 306 19.97 17.07 29.82
N LYS A 307 18.66 16.91 29.98
CA LYS A 307 18.04 16.01 30.96
C LYS A 307 17.19 14.96 30.27
N ASN A 308 17.40 13.70 30.64
CA ASN A 308 16.53 12.59 30.28
C ASN A 308 15.34 12.57 31.26
N VAL A 309 14.12 12.51 30.76
CA VAL A 309 12.90 12.54 31.57
C VAL A 309 11.89 11.54 31.03
N SER A 310 11.36 10.70 31.93
CA SER A 310 10.16 9.91 31.67
C SER A 310 8.95 10.74 32.04
N VAL A 311 8.12 11.08 31.05
CA VAL A 311 6.95 11.94 31.19
C VAL A 311 5.68 11.10 31.05
N SER A 312 4.69 11.31 31.94
CA SER A 312 3.42 10.59 31.90
C SER A 312 2.22 11.54 31.81
N THR A 313 1.09 11.06 31.28
CA THR A 313 -0.18 11.82 31.27
C THR A 313 -0.70 12.08 32.69
N GLU A 314 -0.24 11.30 33.65
CA GLU A 314 -0.47 11.43 35.08
C GLU A 314 0.86 11.65 35.81
N GLY A 315 1.58 12.74 35.48
CA GLY A 315 2.85 13.03 36.14
C GLY A 315 3.82 13.86 35.32
N GLN A 316 4.25 14.97 35.92
CA GLN A 316 5.29 15.90 35.46
C GLN A 316 5.01 16.61 34.12
N SER A 317 4.45 17.81 34.20
CA SER A 317 4.19 18.72 33.08
C SER A 317 5.31 19.74 32.83
N SER A 318 6.43 19.65 33.56
CA SER A 318 7.57 20.55 33.40
C SER A 318 8.93 19.91 33.75
N VAL A 319 9.97 20.40 33.10
CA VAL A 319 11.37 20.02 33.35
C VAL A 319 12.14 21.23 33.85
N LYS A 320 12.75 21.10 35.03
CA LYS A 320 13.49 22.17 35.70
C LYS A 320 14.99 22.02 35.49
N PHE A 321 15.67 23.14 35.25
CA PHE A 321 17.13 23.25 35.21
C PHE A 321 17.59 24.34 36.18
N ASP A 322 18.75 24.09 36.78
CA ASP A 322 19.38 24.99 37.73
C ASP A 322 20.81 25.25 37.24
N VAL A 323 20.99 26.33 36.49
CA VAL A 323 22.27 26.70 35.88
C VAL A 323 22.77 28.01 36.47
N ASN A 324 24.07 28.28 36.38
CA ASN A 324 24.62 29.57 36.81
C ASN A 324 24.76 30.48 35.60
N ALA A 325 24.38 31.75 35.77
CA ALA A 325 24.72 32.80 34.83
C ALA A 325 26.24 32.78 34.60
N PRO A 326 26.71 32.83 33.35
CA PRO A 326 28.13 32.72 33.05
C PRO A 326 28.95 33.76 33.84
N THR A 327 30.20 33.44 34.14
CA THR A 327 31.08 34.35 34.87
C THR A 327 32.10 35.01 33.94
N CYS A 328 32.27 36.32 34.08
CA CYS A 328 33.41 37.03 33.53
C CYS A 328 34.61 36.78 34.44
N THR A 329 35.45 35.81 34.09
CA THR A 329 36.71 35.59 34.80
C THR A 329 37.81 36.44 34.17
N HIS A 330 38.28 37.45 34.89
CA HIS A 330 39.49 38.25 34.63
C HIS A 330 39.48 39.14 33.36
N GLY A 331 39.13 40.42 33.54
CA GLY A 331 39.48 41.49 32.59
C GLY A 331 38.72 41.43 31.27
N CYS A 332 37.44 41.84 31.29
CA CYS A 332 36.57 42.24 30.18
C CYS A 332 37.01 41.91 28.74
N GLY A 333 37.23 40.62 28.47
CA GLY A 333 37.56 40.13 27.15
C GLY A 333 37.73 38.61 27.13
N ALA A 334 36.66 37.82 27.24
CA ALA A 334 36.73 36.46 26.70
C ALA A 334 35.40 35.77 26.37
N ARG A 335 34.30 35.98 27.12
CA ARG A 335 33.11 35.14 26.91
C ARG A 335 31.82 35.88 26.56
N TYR A 336 31.35 36.88 27.31
CA TYR A 336 30.11 37.59 26.98
C TYR A 336 30.13 39.04 27.52
N PHE A 337 29.26 39.92 27.00
CA PHE A 337 29.04 41.31 27.46
C PHE A 337 27.71 41.46 28.21
N PRO A 338 27.52 42.48 29.07
CA PRO A 338 26.18 42.87 29.50
C PRO A 338 25.26 43.07 28.28
N GLY A 339 24.04 42.56 28.35
CA GLY A 339 23.10 42.63 27.24
C GLY A 339 22.08 41.50 27.22
N LEU A 340 21.29 41.49 26.15
CA LEU A 340 20.23 40.52 25.93
C LEU A 340 20.77 39.30 25.17
N TYR A 341 20.52 38.11 25.69
CA TYR A 341 20.94 36.83 25.11
C TYR A 341 19.74 35.93 24.84
N LEU A 342 19.89 35.05 23.86
CA LEU A 342 18.92 33.99 23.58
C LEU A 342 19.30 32.73 24.36
N LEU A 343 18.31 32.15 25.03
CA LEU A 343 18.35 30.82 25.61
C LEU A 343 17.28 29.97 24.90
N ASN A 344 17.69 28.84 24.36
CA ASN A 344 16.84 27.91 23.64
C ASN A 344 16.53 26.71 24.53
N ALA A 345 15.35 26.13 24.34
CA ALA A 345 15.00 24.80 24.82
C ALA A 345 14.48 23.98 23.66
N GLU A 346 14.95 22.75 23.57
CA GLU A 346 14.54 21.76 22.57
C GLU A 346 14.10 20.49 23.28
N VAL A 347 13.03 19.88 22.77
CA VAL A 347 12.61 18.56 23.18
C VAL A 347 13.07 17.59 22.10
N ILE A 348 13.77 16.54 22.52
CA ILE A 348 14.36 15.53 21.65
C ILE A 348 13.73 14.18 21.99
N VAL A 349 13.25 13.47 20.99
CA VAL A 349 12.72 12.11 21.15
C VAL A 349 13.35 11.20 20.11
N ASN A 350 13.86 10.05 20.55
CA ASN A 350 14.57 9.09 19.68
C ASN A 350 15.73 9.74 18.88
N GLY A 351 16.39 10.75 19.46
CA GLY A 351 17.50 11.46 18.83
C GLY A 351 17.10 12.57 17.85
N GLU A 352 15.81 12.84 17.67
CA GLU A 352 15.33 13.92 16.80
C GLU A 352 14.67 15.04 17.60
N VAL A 353 14.98 16.30 17.25
CA VAL A 353 14.33 17.49 17.83
C VAL A 353 12.87 17.54 17.35
N VAL A 354 11.92 17.46 18.29
CA VAL A 354 10.49 17.45 18.00
C VAL A 354 9.83 18.81 18.16
N ASP A 355 10.34 19.66 19.05
CA ASP A 355 9.89 21.04 19.24
C ASP A 355 10.99 21.90 19.85
N LYS A 356 10.93 23.21 19.61
CA LYS A 356 11.91 24.19 20.07
C LYS A 356 11.23 25.50 20.47
N THR A 357 11.71 26.09 21.56
CA THR A 357 11.37 27.46 21.93
C THR A 357 12.61 28.26 22.32
N THR A 358 12.46 29.57 22.38
CA THR A 358 13.53 30.50 22.74
C THR A 358 12.98 31.57 23.69
N ILE A 359 13.79 31.97 24.67
CA ILE A 359 13.51 33.08 25.58
C ILE A 359 14.71 34.01 25.68
N ASN A 360 14.44 35.28 25.97
CA ASN A 360 15.46 36.28 26.23
C ASN A 360 15.92 36.22 27.69
N VAL A 361 17.23 36.30 27.88
CA VAL A 361 17.91 36.40 29.19
C VAL A 361 18.76 37.66 29.16
N GLU A 362 18.53 38.61 30.07
CA GLU A 362 19.39 39.79 30.20
C GLU A 362 20.50 39.51 31.23
N LEU A 363 21.76 39.75 30.85
CA LEU A 363 22.92 39.70 31.73
C LEU A 363 23.45 41.10 31.98
N TYR A 364 23.85 41.41 33.22
CA TYR A 364 24.36 42.73 33.60
C TYR A 364 25.52 42.71 34.60
#